data_AF-A0A2P2HWD4-F1
#
_entry.id   AF-A0A2P2HWD4-F1
#
_cell.length_a   1.000
_cell.length_b   1.000
_cell.length_c   1.000
_cell.angle_alpha   90.00
_cell.angle_beta   90.00
_cell.angle_gamma   90.00
#
_symmetry.space_group_name_H-M   'P 1'
#
loop_
_entity.id
_entity.type
_entity.pdbx_description
1 polymer ?
#
loop_
_entity_poly.entity_id
_entity_poly.type
_entity_poly.pdbx_seq_one_letter_code
_entity_poly.pdbx_strand_id
1 'polypeptide(L)'
;LLLLGAVSHVFASIDSTGCPEVFLSRCRCGKSQYPKSPQLPDAPMKFLVNCTNSGFTDASMLKLLPEQTEVLIFTGNKIGELPINVFGNTVDYDDLTDLDFSNNAITFIPGKAFHRVYNVRTLILNHNDIEISERERPRMFYNFESLESLHLTNAFTEAVNSSYYLLSLDDIFYQSDLRLLIKLHLEQNEIYTIGKNASIFCQLPALQQLYLGDNRLFDLDFRLDCMPDINYIDLQRNGINELSVEAMNRIDEFSKKSQLTVELQKNPFMCDCYSQRFIRWLKNTNVTLRDADEYRCADGIPRSTIGKSLLTIEENKLKCPLEVGTHSRSGREGVTTEHVEGYSASTIGTLSFLLAFVSAVLLAVGFWHRNRISKTVTPYWDHVTRKVGYSGLANEELAKVVAV
;
A
#
# COMPACT_ATOMS: atom_id res chain seq x y z
N LEU A 1 -26.85 -38.55 46.14
CA LEU A 1 -27.07 -37.15 45.70
C LEU A 1 -26.24 -36.92 44.46
N LEU A 2 -26.91 -36.91 43.30
CA LEU A 2 -26.37 -36.50 42.01
C LEU A 2 -26.39 -34.96 41.97
N LEU A 3 -25.24 -34.34 41.73
CA LEU A 3 -25.16 -32.97 41.21
C LEU A 3 -24.28 -33.03 39.97
N LEU A 4 -24.89 -33.47 38.86
CA LEU A 4 -24.44 -33.17 37.52
C LEU A 4 -24.60 -31.65 37.36
N GLY A 5 -23.50 -30.93 37.41
CA GLY A 5 -23.45 -29.53 36.97
C GLY A 5 -23.71 -29.51 35.47
N ALA A 6 -24.96 -29.23 35.09
CA ALA A 6 -25.28 -28.88 33.73
C ALA A 6 -24.50 -27.61 33.38
N VAL A 7 -23.51 -27.74 32.50
CA VAL A 7 -22.99 -26.60 31.75
C VAL A 7 -24.14 -26.19 30.84
N SER A 8 -24.93 -25.20 31.30
CA SER A 8 -25.87 -24.53 30.43
C SER A 8 -25.06 -23.85 29.35
N HIS A 9 -24.99 -24.47 28.17
CA HIS A 9 -24.83 -23.71 26.93
C HIS A 9 -25.97 -22.69 26.94
N VAL A 10 -25.66 -21.46 27.32
CA VAL A 10 -26.58 -20.35 27.09
C VAL A 10 -26.62 -20.23 25.59
N PHE A 11 -27.62 -20.87 24.96
CA PHE A 11 -27.96 -20.60 23.59
C PHE A 11 -28.25 -19.10 23.54
N ALA A 12 -27.30 -18.34 23.01
CA ALA A 12 -27.53 -16.93 22.77
C ALA A 12 -28.74 -16.86 21.85
N SER A 13 -29.82 -16.25 22.34
CA SER A 13 -31.03 -16.06 21.54
C SER A 13 -30.63 -15.41 20.21
N ILE A 14 -31.17 -15.95 19.11
CA ILE A 14 -30.84 -15.51 17.76
C ILE A 14 -31.89 -14.49 17.33
N ASP A 15 -31.44 -13.34 16.84
CA ASP A 15 -32.32 -12.30 16.34
C ASP A 15 -32.74 -12.51 14.87
N SER A 16 -33.56 -11.61 14.32
CA SER A 16 -34.05 -11.71 12.95
C SER A 16 -32.97 -11.67 11.86
N THR A 17 -31.73 -11.31 12.21
CA THR A 17 -30.58 -11.25 11.30
C THR A 17 -29.78 -12.54 11.25
N GLY A 18 -30.21 -13.56 12.02
CA GLY A 18 -29.51 -14.83 12.17
C GLY A 18 -28.32 -14.75 13.14
N CYS A 19 -28.07 -13.59 13.74
CA CYS A 19 -26.98 -13.37 14.68
C CYS A 19 -27.46 -13.49 16.14
N PRO A 20 -26.55 -13.77 17.08
CA PRO A 20 -26.83 -13.66 18.52
C PRO A 20 -27.33 -12.25 18.89
N GLU A 21 -28.29 -12.15 19.80
CA GLU A 21 -28.90 -10.87 20.23
C GLU A 21 -27.89 -9.81 20.71
N VAL A 22 -26.71 -10.23 21.19
CA VAL A 22 -25.63 -9.32 21.60
C VAL A 22 -25.05 -8.50 20.44
N PHE A 23 -25.29 -8.89 19.19
CA PHE A 23 -24.97 -8.10 18.00
C PHE A 23 -26.00 -7.00 17.71
N LEU A 24 -27.06 -6.91 18.51
CA LEU A 24 -28.06 -5.84 18.49
C LEU A 24 -28.75 -5.63 17.13
N SER A 25 -28.89 -6.71 16.34
CA SER A 25 -29.38 -6.68 14.95
C SER A 25 -28.61 -5.74 14.03
N ARG A 26 -27.34 -5.44 14.37
CA ARG A 26 -26.45 -4.59 13.58
C ARG A 26 -25.60 -5.38 12.58
N CYS A 27 -25.59 -6.70 12.69
CA CYS A 27 -24.86 -7.60 11.80
C CYS A 27 -25.82 -8.51 11.03
N ARG A 28 -25.27 -9.30 10.12
CA ARG A 28 -25.98 -10.38 9.43
C ARG A 28 -25.17 -11.65 9.51
N CYS A 29 -25.82 -12.74 9.89
CA CYS A 29 -25.17 -14.03 10.06
C CYS A 29 -25.88 -15.08 9.22
N GLY A 30 -25.13 -15.85 8.43
CA GLY A 30 -25.70 -16.91 7.61
C GLY A 30 -24.85 -17.30 6.42
N LYS A 31 -25.29 -18.31 5.67
CA LYS A 31 -24.57 -18.80 4.51
C LYS A 31 -24.68 -17.81 3.34
N SER A 32 -23.53 -17.45 2.77
CA SER A 32 -23.42 -16.59 1.58
C SER A 32 -22.27 -17.05 0.69
N GLN A 33 -22.33 -16.75 -0.61
CA GLN A 33 -21.19 -16.97 -1.51
C GLN A 33 -20.05 -16.06 -1.09
N TYR A 34 -18.87 -16.63 -0.91
CA TYR A 34 -17.68 -15.88 -0.53
C TYR A 34 -16.41 -16.48 -1.16
N PRO A 35 -15.52 -15.63 -1.70
CA PRO A 35 -15.65 -14.18 -1.85
C PRO A 35 -16.69 -13.82 -2.91
N LYS A 36 -17.42 -12.73 -2.68
CA LYS A 36 -18.46 -12.27 -3.60
C LYS A 36 -17.82 -11.40 -4.69
N SER A 37 -17.58 -11.99 -5.86
CA SER A 37 -16.91 -11.33 -6.97
C SER A 37 -17.60 -11.63 -8.31
N PRO A 38 -17.82 -10.63 -9.20
CA PRO A 38 -18.30 -10.88 -10.55
C PRO A 38 -17.40 -11.83 -11.37
N GLN A 39 -16.12 -11.93 -10.99
CA GLN A 39 -15.12 -12.76 -11.64
C GLN A 39 -15.09 -14.20 -11.10
N LEU A 40 -15.71 -14.45 -9.93
CA LEU A 40 -15.87 -15.77 -9.34
C LEU A 40 -17.36 -16.05 -9.04
N PRO A 41 -18.16 -16.32 -10.08
CA PRO A 41 -19.60 -16.59 -9.91
C PRO A 41 -19.87 -17.89 -9.13
N ASP A 42 -18.94 -18.84 -9.14
CA ASP A 42 -19.05 -20.16 -8.51
C ASP A 42 -18.34 -20.25 -7.15
N ALA A 43 -18.19 -19.11 -6.45
CA ALA A 43 -17.61 -19.08 -5.12
C ALA A 43 -18.39 -19.97 -4.12
N PRO A 44 -17.70 -20.67 -3.20
CA PRO A 44 -18.34 -21.56 -2.25
C PRO A 44 -19.27 -20.81 -1.28
N MET A 45 -20.29 -21.52 -0.79
CA MET A 45 -21.14 -21.01 0.27
C MET A 45 -20.41 -21.14 1.61
N LYS A 46 -20.18 -20.01 2.28
CA LYS A 46 -19.52 -19.89 3.58
C LYS A 46 -20.47 -19.32 4.61
N PHE A 47 -20.40 -19.74 5.87
CA PHE A 47 -21.13 -19.08 6.94
C PHE A 47 -20.44 -17.75 7.31
N LEU A 48 -21.05 -16.65 6.90
CA LEU A 48 -20.55 -15.29 7.11
C LEU A 48 -21.17 -14.66 8.35
N VAL A 49 -20.36 -13.90 9.09
CA VAL A 49 -20.82 -12.87 10.02
C VAL A 49 -20.35 -11.52 9.49
N ASN A 50 -21.29 -10.69 9.05
CA ASN A 50 -20.99 -9.38 8.47
C ASN A 50 -21.54 -8.25 9.34
N CYS A 51 -20.62 -7.43 9.84
CA CYS A 51 -20.82 -6.28 10.71
C CYS A 51 -20.23 -5.00 10.09
N THR A 52 -20.35 -4.86 8.77
CA THR A 52 -19.83 -3.70 8.02
C THR A 52 -20.58 -2.43 8.42
N ASN A 53 -19.87 -1.39 8.86
CA ASN A 53 -20.42 -0.08 9.26
C ASN A 53 -21.54 -0.19 10.31
N SER A 54 -21.44 -1.17 11.20
CA SER A 54 -22.44 -1.45 12.24
C SER A 54 -22.40 -0.47 13.41
N GLY A 55 -21.41 0.42 13.47
CA GLY A 55 -21.29 1.45 14.50
C GLY A 55 -20.88 0.92 15.87
N PHE A 56 -20.16 -0.21 15.91
CA PHE A 56 -19.57 -0.70 17.15
C PHE A 56 -18.38 0.17 17.59
N THR A 57 -18.23 0.31 18.90
CA THR A 57 -17.13 1.06 19.53
C THR A 57 -16.18 0.17 20.32
N ASP A 58 -16.49 -1.12 20.41
CA ASP A 58 -15.67 -2.16 21.03
C ASP A 58 -15.94 -3.50 20.32
N ALA A 59 -15.11 -4.50 20.57
CA ALA A 59 -15.21 -5.84 19.97
C ALA A 59 -15.77 -6.89 20.96
N SER A 60 -16.38 -6.48 22.07
CA SER A 60 -16.74 -7.41 23.16
C SER A 60 -17.81 -8.43 22.77
N MET A 61 -18.70 -8.08 21.83
CA MET A 61 -19.74 -8.97 21.32
C MET A 61 -19.17 -10.17 20.54
N LEU A 62 -17.95 -10.04 19.99
CA LEU A 62 -17.29 -11.11 19.24
C LEU A 62 -16.93 -12.31 20.13
N LYS A 63 -16.97 -12.17 21.46
CA LYS A 63 -16.87 -13.30 22.41
C LYS A 63 -18.00 -14.31 22.26
N LEU A 64 -19.10 -13.92 21.63
CA LEU A 64 -20.24 -14.78 21.34
C LEU A 64 -20.43 -14.93 19.83
N LEU A 65 -19.34 -14.90 19.06
CA LEU A 65 -19.37 -15.20 17.63
C LEU A 65 -19.92 -16.63 17.40
N PRO A 66 -20.85 -16.86 16.46
CA PRO A 66 -21.37 -18.19 16.16
C PRO A 66 -20.23 -19.18 15.85
N GLU A 67 -20.26 -20.38 16.45
CA GLU A 67 -19.16 -21.36 16.35
C GLU A 67 -18.90 -21.80 14.90
N GLN A 68 -19.95 -21.96 14.09
CA GLN A 68 -19.81 -22.31 12.67
C GLN A 68 -19.30 -21.17 11.76
N THR A 69 -18.81 -20.06 12.31
CA THR A 69 -18.38 -18.91 11.49
C THR A 69 -17.13 -19.26 10.69
N GLU A 70 -17.23 -19.18 9.36
CA GLU A 70 -16.10 -19.38 8.46
C GLU A 70 -15.43 -18.06 8.07
N VAL A 71 -16.21 -16.96 8.03
CA VAL A 71 -15.72 -15.64 7.62
C VAL A 71 -16.34 -14.55 8.50
N LEU A 72 -15.50 -13.73 9.11
CA LEU A 72 -15.91 -12.53 9.84
C LEU A 72 -15.51 -11.27 9.08
N ILE A 73 -16.51 -10.49 8.68
CA ILE A 73 -16.32 -9.15 8.10
C ILE A 73 -16.74 -8.13 9.15
N PHE A 74 -15.77 -7.53 9.84
CA PHE A 74 -15.98 -6.57 10.92
C PHE A 74 -15.38 -5.21 10.56
N THR A 75 -15.69 -4.68 9.37
CA THR A 75 -15.06 -3.46 8.83
C THR A 75 -15.89 -2.19 9.07
N GLY A 76 -15.22 -1.03 9.16
CA GLY A 76 -15.88 0.28 9.19
C GLY A 76 -16.49 0.66 10.54
N ASN A 77 -15.98 0.11 11.65
CA ASN A 77 -16.41 0.47 13.01
C ASN A 77 -15.37 1.39 13.70
N LYS A 78 -15.49 1.62 15.02
CA LYS A 78 -14.62 2.55 15.77
C LYS A 78 -14.11 1.91 17.06
N ILE A 79 -13.33 0.85 16.91
CA ILE A 79 -12.99 -0.06 17.99
C ILE A 79 -11.91 0.50 18.91
N GLY A 80 -10.91 1.22 18.37
CA GLY A 80 -9.79 1.71 19.16
C GLY A 80 -8.87 0.58 19.60
N GLU A 81 -9.12 -0.02 20.76
CA GLU A 81 -8.28 -1.09 21.29
C GLU A 81 -8.98 -2.46 21.18
N LEU A 82 -8.26 -3.46 20.68
CA LEU A 82 -8.75 -4.84 20.72
C LEU A 82 -8.59 -5.43 22.13
N PRO A 83 -9.61 -6.10 22.68
CA PRO A 83 -9.45 -6.81 23.94
C PRO A 83 -8.58 -8.07 23.78
N ILE A 84 -8.00 -8.55 24.88
CA ILE A 84 -7.46 -9.92 24.93
C ILE A 84 -8.59 -10.93 24.68
N ASN A 85 -8.32 -12.01 23.95
CA ASN A 85 -9.31 -13.03 23.59
C ASN A 85 -10.59 -12.42 22.98
N VAL A 86 -10.47 -11.75 21.84
CA VAL A 86 -11.58 -11.11 21.11
C VAL A 86 -12.76 -12.07 20.91
N PHE A 87 -12.45 -13.33 20.59
CA PHE A 87 -13.44 -14.39 20.35
C PHE A 87 -13.78 -15.22 21.59
N GLY A 88 -13.42 -14.75 22.79
CA GLY A 88 -13.63 -15.48 24.02
C GLY A 88 -12.58 -16.57 24.27
N ASN A 89 -12.80 -17.36 25.32
CA ASN A 89 -11.83 -18.35 25.83
C ASN A 89 -12.40 -19.78 25.90
N THR A 90 -13.59 -20.00 25.36
CA THR A 90 -14.33 -21.27 25.50
C THR A 90 -14.38 -22.09 24.21
N VAL A 91 -14.40 -21.45 23.04
CA VAL A 91 -14.56 -22.10 21.74
C VAL A 91 -13.28 -21.97 20.92
N ASP A 92 -12.90 -23.06 20.25
CA ASP A 92 -11.90 -23.03 19.18
C ASP A 92 -12.64 -22.86 17.84
N TYR A 93 -12.32 -21.81 17.10
CA TYR A 93 -13.00 -21.48 15.84
C TYR A 93 -12.31 -22.19 14.68
N ASP A 94 -12.45 -23.51 14.64
CA ASP A 94 -11.74 -24.37 13.68
C ASP A 94 -12.17 -24.13 12.22
N ASP A 95 -13.40 -23.67 12.00
CA ASP A 95 -13.93 -23.38 10.66
C ASP A 95 -13.57 -21.97 10.16
N LEU A 96 -13.08 -21.08 11.04
CA LEU A 96 -12.81 -19.68 10.71
C LEU A 96 -11.54 -19.53 9.87
N THR A 97 -11.71 -19.09 8.63
CA THR A 97 -10.61 -18.95 7.65
C THR A 97 -10.26 -17.50 7.35
N ASP A 98 -11.22 -16.57 7.47
CA ASP A 98 -11.05 -15.18 7.02
C ASP A 98 -11.51 -14.18 8.08
N LEU A 99 -10.61 -13.25 8.42
CA LEU A 99 -10.86 -12.16 9.36
C LEU A 99 -10.59 -10.80 8.69
N ASP A 100 -11.62 -9.96 8.60
CA ASP A 100 -11.49 -8.57 8.16
C ASP A 100 -11.83 -7.61 9.29
N PHE A 101 -10.79 -6.96 9.82
CA PHE A 101 -10.82 -5.89 10.82
C PHE A 101 -10.39 -4.54 10.23
N SER A 102 -10.56 -4.34 8.92
CA SER A 102 -10.19 -3.08 8.27
C SER A 102 -11.05 -1.90 8.74
N ASN A 103 -10.51 -0.68 8.60
CA ASN A 103 -11.27 0.56 8.83
C ASN A 103 -11.94 0.63 10.21
N ASN A 104 -11.26 0.18 11.26
CA ASN A 104 -11.80 0.14 12.62
C ASN A 104 -11.19 1.16 13.58
N ALA A 105 -10.28 2.01 13.09
CA ALA A 105 -9.47 2.89 13.93
C ALA A 105 -8.78 2.12 15.06
N ILE A 106 -8.27 0.91 14.76
CA ILE A 106 -7.55 0.10 15.75
C ILE A 106 -6.19 0.76 16.01
N THR A 107 -5.95 1.15 17.25
CA THR A 107 -4.71 1.76 17.73
C THR A 107 -3.81 0.79 18.47
N PHE A 108 -4.38 -0.26 19.09
CA PHE A 108 -3.60 -1.24 19.85
C PHE A 108 -4.17 -2.65 19.71
N ILE A 109 -3.25 -3.61 19.56
CA ILE A 109 -3.54 -5.04 19.52
C ILE A 109 -2.70 -5.72 20.60
N PRO A 110 -3.29 -6.13 21.74
CA PRO A 110 -2.54 -6.80 22.78
C PRO A 110 -2.04 -8.15 22.30
N GLY A 111 -0.92 -8.61 22.86
CA GLY A 111 -0.49 -9.98 22.70
C GLY A 111 -1.61 -10.94 23.12
N LYS A 112 -1.90 -11.96 22.29
CA LYS A 112 -3.03 -12.90 22.47
C LYS A 112 -4.43 -12.30 22.27
N ALA A 113 -4.58 -11.18 21.56
CA ALA A 113 -5.90 -10.71 21.12
C ALA A 113 -6.67 -11.81 20.37
N PHE A 114 -5.99 -12.47 19.42
CA PHE A 114 -6.56 -13.48 18.53
C PHE A 114 -6.26 -14.90 19.01
N HIS A 115 -6.72 -15.31 20.19
CA HIS A 115 -6.53 -16.69 20.66
C HIS A 115 -7.56 -17.62 19.99
N ARG A 116 -7.19 -18.91 19.78
CA ARG A 116 -8.11 -19.96 19.31
C ARG A 116 -8.66 -19.83 17.89
N VAL A 117 -7.85 -19.24 16.99
CA VAL A 117 -8.19 -19.03 15.57
C VAL A 117 -7.08 -19.57 14.65
N TYR A 118 -6.56 -20.76 14.99
CA TYR A 118 -5.37 -21.35 14.38
C TYR A 118 -5.49 -21.63 12.88
N ASN A 119 -6.73 -21.81 12.39
CA ASN A 119 -7.04 -22.11 10.99
C ASN A 119 -7.31 -20.89 10.11
N VAL A 120 -7.22 -19.67 10.67
CA VAL A 120 -7.35 -18.44 9.89
C VAL A 120 -6.19 -18.34 8.90
N ARG A 121 -6.55 -18.17 7.63
CA ARG A 121 -5.63 -18.07 6.49
C ARG A 121 -5.46 -16.64 6.01
N THR A 122 -6.50 -15.82 6.14
CA THR A 122 -6.47 -14.42 5.71
C THR A 122 -6.79 -13.51 6.90
N LEU A 123 -5.86 -12.62 7.23
CA LEU A 123 -6.08 -11.54 8.21
C LEU A 123 -5.91 -10.19 7.53
N ILE A 124 -6.94 -9.35 7.63
CA ILE A 124 -6.94 -7.99 7.07
C ILE A 124 -7.08 -6.98 8.19
N LEU A 125 -6.08 -6.13 8.30
CA LEU A 125 -5.98 -5.02 9.25
C LEU A 125 -5.81 -3.68 8.54
N ASN A 126 -6.11 -3.61 7.25
CA ASN A 126 -5.94 -2.41 6.42
C ASN A 126 -6.67 -1.20 7.02
N HIS A 127 -6.14 0.00 6.80
CA HIS A 127 -6.79 1.27 7.18
C HIS A 127 -7.11 1.32 8.68
N ASN A 128 -6.10 1.09 9.51
CA ASN A 128 -6.15 1.29 10.96
C ASN A 128 -5.08 2.31 11.37
N ASP A 129 -4.84 2.47 12.67
CA ASP A 129 -3.89 3.46 13.21
C ASP A 129 -3.01 2.79 14.27
N ILE A 130 -2.51 1.58 13.95
CA ILE A 130 -1.87 0.69 14.92
C ILE A 130 -0.55 1.31 15.37
N GLU A 131 -0.44 1.56 16.67
CA GLU A 131 0.78 1.98 17.31
C GLU A 131 1.58 0.75 17.76
N ILE A 132 2.79 0.58 17.23
CA ILE A 132 3.73 -0.44 17.70
C ILE A 132 4.83 0.26 18.50
N SER A 133 4.79 0.10 19.82
CA SER A 133 5.80 0.65 20.72
C SER A 133 6.82 -0.42 21.15
N GLU A 134 8.10 -0.05 21.24
CA GLU A 134 9.18 -0.95 21.65
C GLU A 134 8.99 -1.54 23.05
N ARG A 135 8.20 -0.88 23.90
CA ARG A 135 7.97 -1.29 25.29
C ARG A 135 7.05 -2.49 25.42
N GLU A 136 6.18 -2.73 24.44
CA GLU A 136 5.09 -3.70 24.57
C GLU A 136 5.20 -4.91 23.66
N ARG A 137 6.12 -4.90 22.67
CA ARG A 137 6.45 -5.98 21.71
C ARG A 137 5.38 -7.10 21.64
N PRO A 138 4.20 -6.81 21.06
CA PRO A 138 3.06 -7.70 21.19
C PRO A 138 3.25 -8.97 20.34
N ARG A 139 2.90 -10.13 20.90
CA ARG A 139 2.75 -11.38 20.13
C ARG A 139 1.44 -11.36 19.34
N MET A 140 1.30 -10.37 18.47
CA MET A 140 0.02 -10.02 17.85
C MET A 140 -0.46 -11.09 16.85
N PHE A 141 0.46 -11.74 16.13
CA PHE A 141 0.13 -12.75 15.11
C PHE A 141 0.44 -14.20 15.53
N TYR A 142 0.88 -14.42 16.77
CA TYR A 142 1.39 -15.72 17.24
C TYR A 142 0.42 -16.89 17.11
N ASN A 143 -0.89 -16.65 17.20
CA ASN A 143 -1.88 -17.73 17.17
C ASN A 143 -2.36 -18.09 15.75
N PHE A 144 -1.86 -17.42 14.71
CA PHE A 144 -2.27 -17.69 13.33
C PHE A 144 -1.34 -18.71 12.66
N GLU A 145 -1.46 -19.97 13.08
CA GLU A 145 -0.60 -21.07 12.60
C GLU A 145 -0.78 -21.36 11.11
N SER A 146 -1.98 -21.11 10.57
CA SER A 146 -2.34 -21.34 9.16
C SER A 146 -2.34 -20.07 8.30
N LEU A 147 -1.74 -18.96 8.76
CA LEU A 147 -1.83 -17.68 8.05
C LEU A 147 -1.11 -17.74 6.70
N GLU A 148 -1.83 -17.50 5.61
CA GLU A 148 -1.33 -17.47 4.24
C GLU A 148 -1.26 -16.03 3.69
N SER A 149 -2.15 -15.14 4.14
CA SER A 149 -2.25 -13.75 3.64
C SER A 149 -2.45 -12.77 4.79
N LEU A 150 -1.53 -11.81 4.91
CA LEU A 150 -1.57 -10.76 5.92
C LEU A 150 -1.64 -9.39 5.24
N HIS A 151 -2.70 -8.65 5.52
CA HIS A 151 -2.93 -7.33 4.96
C HIS A 151 -2.79 -6.24 6.01
N LEU A 152 -1.81 -5.37 5.77
CA LEU A 152 -1.43 -4.24 6.63
C LEU A 152 -1.32 -2.95 5.81
N THR A 153 -2.13 -2.80 4.75
CA THR A 153 -2.14 -1.58 3.93
C THR A 153 -2.65 -0.39 4.74
N ASN A 154 -1.88 0.68 4.87
CA ASN A 154 -2.20 1.84 5.72
C ASN A 154 -2.68 1.41 7.13
N ALA A 155 -1.90 0.54 7.77
CA ALA A 155 -2.30 -0.07 9.05
C ALA A 155 -1.66 0.60 10.27
N PHE A 156 -0.53 1.27 10.09
CA PHE A 156 0.27 1.82 11.20
C PHE A 156 0.10 3.32 11.35
N THR A 157 0.31 3.80 12.57
CA THR A 157 0.20 5.22 12.86
C THR A 157 1.27 6.07 12.15
N GLU A 158 0.85 7.15 11.52
CA GLU A 158 1.74 8.15 10.91
C GLU A 158 2.45 9.04 11.95
N ALA A 159 2.06 8.92 13.23
CA ALA A 159 2.66 9.68 14.33
C ALA A 159 4.11 9.27 14.63
N VAL A 160 4.52 8.07 14.20
CA VAL A 160 5.85 7.51 14.43
C VAL A 160 6.52 7.22 13.09
N ASN A 161 7.83 7.46 13.01
CA ASN A 161 8.59 7.15 11.80
C ASN A 161 8.62 5.63 11.54
N SER A 162 8.49 5.24 10.26
CA SER A 162 8.43 3.86 9.83
C SER A 162 9.59 2.99 10.30
N SER A 163 10.79 3.56 10.42
CA SER A 163 11.96 2.82 10.89
C SER A 163 11.79 2.24 12.30
N TYR A 164 10.98 2.86 13.17
CA TYR A 164 10.76 2.35 14.53
C TYR A 164 9.80 1.17 14.55
N TYR A 165 8.63 1.28 13.89
CA TYR A 165 7.69 0.17 13.87
C TYR A 165 8.25 -1.01 13.06
N LEU A 166 9.07 -0.77 12.03
CA LEU A 166 9.71 -1.84 11.25
C LEU A 166 10.65 -2.69 12.11
N LEU A 167 11.41 -2.09 13.03
CA LEU A 167 12.25 -2.85 13.97
C LEU A 167 11.39 -3.75 14.86
N SER A 168 10.27 -3.24 15.34
CA SER A 168 9.35 -4.01 16.16
C SER A 168 8.61 -5.09 15.34
N LEU A 169 8.33 -4.84 14.06
CA LEU A 169 7.72 -5.82 13.17
C LEU A 169 8.62 -7.02 12.88
N ASP A 170 9.94 -6.85 12.78
CA ASP A 170 10.87 -8.00 12.67
C ASP A 170 10.79 -8.91 13.90
N ASP A 171 10.78 -8.34 15.11
CA ASP A 171 10.55 -9.10 16.33
C ASP A 171 9.17 -9.79 16.34
N ILE A 172 8.12 -9.09 15.87
CA ILE A 172 6.76 -9.63 15.79
C ILE A 172 6.71 -10.81 14.81
N PHE A 173 7.28 -10.69 13.62
CA PHE A 173 7.31 -11.76 12.63
C PHE A 173 8.14 -12.94 13.12
N TYR A 174 9.31 -12.68 13.71
CA TYR A 174 10.14 -13.72 14.32
C TYR A 174 9.39 -14.48 15.43
N GLN A 175 8.73 -13.76 16.34
CA GLN A 175 8.00 -14.39 17.43
C GLN A 175 6.73 -15.10 16.98
N SER A 176 6.08 -14.62 15.91
CA SER A 176 4.82 -15.19 15.42
C SER A 176 4.99 -16.44 14.58
N ASP A 177 6.22 -16.75 14.14
CA ASP A 177 6.57 -17.96 13.39
C ASP A 177 5.63 -18.24 12.19
N LEU A 178 5.38 -17.21 11.38
CA LEU A 178 4.43 -17.22 10.25
C LEU A 178 4.99 -18.00 9.04
N ARG A 179 5.21 -19.30 9.19
CA ARG A 179 5.88 -20.15 8.19
C ARG A 179 5.07 -20.41 6.92
N LEU A 180 3.75 -20.22 6.98
CA LEU A 180 2.85 -20.45 5.85
C LEU A 180 2.46 -19.15 5.15
N LEU A 181 3.01 -18.00 5.57
CA LEU A 181 2.64 -16.71 5.00
C LEU A 181 3.19 -16.58 3.57
N ILE A 182 2.28 -16.55 2.61
CA ILE A 182 2.56 -16.47 1.17
C ILE A 182 2.50 -15.01 0.70
N LYS A 183 1.62 -14.19 1.29
CA LYS A 183 1.36 -12.82 0.86
C LYS A 183 1.44 -11.84 2.00
N LEU A 184 2.18 -10.76 1.79
CA LEU A 184 2.30 -9.65 2.74
C LEU A 184 2.04 -8.33 2.02
N HIS A 185 1.01 -7.64 2.49
CA HIS A 185 0.62 -6.31 2.01
C HIS A 185 1.04 -5.23 3.01
N LEU A 186 1.91 -4.32 2.60
CA LEU A 186 2.47 -3.23 3.39
C LEU A 186 2.38 -1.88 2.66
N GLU A 187 1.46 -1.75 1.70
CA GLU A 187 1.26 -0.54 0.92
C GLU A 187 0.81 0.63 1.81
N GLN A 188 1.09 1.87 1.39
CA GLN A 188 0.59 3.07 2.08
C GLN A 188 0.96 3.17 3.57
N ASN A 189 2.13 2.69 3.98
CA ASN A 189 2.60 2.78 5.37
C ASN A 189 3.70 3.83 5.56
N GLU A 190 3.91 4.70 4.56
CA GLU A 190 4.91 5.77 4.61
C GLU A 190 6.34 5.23 4.84
N ILE A 191 6.64 4.04 4.34
CA ILE A 191 7.95 3.40 4.48
C ILE A 191 8.97 4.09 3.60
N TYR A 192 10.01 4.68 4.20
CA TYR A 192 11.10 5.36 3.46
C TYR A 192 12.27 4.44 3.11
N THR A 193 12.60 3.50 3.99
CA THR A 193 13.75 2.59 3.87
C THR A 193 13.52 1.37 4.77
N ILE A 194 13.89 0.19 4.29
CA ILE A 194 13.98 -1.01 5.14
C ILE A 194 15.37 -1.09 5.77
N GLY A 195 16.42 -0.75 5.01
CA GLY A 195 17.78 -0.39 5.42
C GLY A 195 18.35 -1.18 6.60
N LYS A 196 18.24 -0.62 7.81
CA LYS A 196 18.76 -1.22 9.06
C LYS A 196 18.13 -2.57 9.39
N ASN A 197 16.96 -2.84 8.84
CA ASN A 197 16.20 -4.07 9.04
C ASN A 197 16.07 -4.89 7.76
N ALA A 198 17.14 -4.94 6.97
CA ALA A 198 17.17 -5.66 5.69
C ALA A 198 16.77 -7.15 5.78
N SER A 199 16.74 -7.74 6.99
CA SER A 199 16.34 -9.13 7.23
C SER A 199 14.89 -9.30 7.71
N ILE A 200 14.09 -8.24 7.83
CA ILE A 200 12.71 -8.32 8.35
C ILE A 200 11.86 -9.40 7.67
N PHE A 201 12.00 -9.54 6.36
CA PHE A 201 11.23 -10.53 5.59
C PHE A 201 11.86 -11.93 5.60
N CYS A 202 13.09 -12.09 6.10
CA CYS A 202 13.71 -13.41 6.29
C CYS A 202 13.00 -14.26 7.34
N GLN A 203 12.15 -13.66 8.18
CA GLN A 203 11.31 -14.37 9.15
C GLN A 203 10.11 -15.07 8.48
N LEU A 204 9.90 -14.85 7.17
CA LEU A 204 8.73 -15.30 6.40
C LEU A 204 9.21 -16.23 5.26
N PRO A 205 9.58 -17.48 5.57
CA PRO A 205 10.30 -18.34 4.63
C PRO A 205 9.49 -18.78 3.39
N ALA A 206 8.16 -18.82 3.50
CA ALA A 206 7.26 -19.20 2.40
C ALA A 206 6.73 -17.98 1.62
N LEU A 207 7.25 -16.78 1.86
CA LEU A 207 6.74 -15.55 1.25
C LEU A 207 6.96 -15.56 -0.26
N GLN A 208 5.87 -15.41 -1.01
CA GLN A 208 5.87 -15.40 -2.48
C GLN A 208 5.59 -14.02 -3.06
N GLN A 209 4.73 -13.25 -2.39
CA GLN A 209 4.24 -11.97 -2.88
C GLN A 209 4.40 -10.90 -1.79
N LEU A 210 5.21 -9.89 -2.09
CA LEU A 210 5.47 -8.77 -1.20
C LEU A 210 4.98 -7.48 -1.86
N TYR A 211 4.02 -6.82 -1.22
CA TYR A 211 3.47 -5.57 -1.72
C TYR A 211 3.91 -4.38 -0.89
N LEU A 212 4.69 -3.49 -1.51
CA LEU A 212 5.26 -2.29 -0.91
C LEU A 212 4.87 -1.02 -1.71
N GLY A 213 3.85 -1.12 -2.56
CA GLY A 213 3.37 0.01 -3.37
C GLY A 213 2.92 1.21 -2.53
N ASP A 214 2.91 2.40 -3.12
CA ASP A 214 2.45 3.65 -2.46
C ASP A 214 3.15 3.93 -1.12
N ASN A 215 4.44 3.59 -1.00
CA ASN A 215 5.29 4.00 0.11
C ASN A 215 6.21 5.14 -0.34
N ARG A 216 7.31 5.38 0.38
CA ARG A 216 8.32 6.40 0.07
C ARG A 216 9.71 5.80 -0.14
N LEU A 217 9.77 4.53 -0.53
CA LEU A 217 11.03 3.82 -0.78
C LEU A 217 11.78 4.48 -1.93
N PHE A 218 13.08 4.67 -1.77
CA PHE A 218 13.95 5.21 -2.83
C PHE A 218 14.82 4.15 -3.48
N ASP A 219 14.84 2.92 -2.95
CA ASP A 219 15.60 1.78 -3.46
C ASP A 219 15.03 0.44 -2.94
N LEU A 220 15.54 -0.69 -3.45
CA LEU A 220 15.30 -2.03 -2.87
C LEU A 220 16.45 -2.39 -1.93
N ASP A 221 16.26 -2.17 -0.63
CA ASP A 221 17.29 -2.23 0.41
C ASP A 221 17.12 -3.38 1.42
N PHE A 222 16.39 -4.44 1.06
CA PHE A 222 16.20 -5.65 1.85
C PHE A 222 16.77 -6.89 1.16
N ARG A 223 16.97 -7.96 1.94
CA ARG A 223 17.52 -9.23 1.47
C ARG A 223 16.47 -10.03 0.70
N LEU A 224 16.91 -10.69 -0.38
CA LEU A 224 16.10 -11.65 -1.16
C LEU A 224 16.56 -13.09 -0.98
N ASP A 225 17.83 -13.29 -0.59
CA ASP A 225 18.48 -14.60 -0.51
C ASP A 225 17.94 -15.52 0.58
N CYS A 226 17.14 -14.97 1.50
CA CYS A 226 16.46 -15.69 2.58
C CYS A 226 14.97 -15.96 2.30
N MET A 227 14.44 -15.52 1.16
CA MET A 227 13.05 -15.75 0.73
C MET A 227 13.07 -16.57 -0.56
N PRO A 228 13.29 -17.88 -0.51
CA PRO A 228 13.55 -18.69 -1.70
C PRO A 228 12.38 -18.72 -2.69
N ASP A 229 11.15 -18.56 -2.19
CA ASP A 229 9.90 -18.67 -2.96
C ASP A 229 9.35 -17.32 -3.45
N ILE A 230 10.03 -16.19 -3.15
CA ILE A 230 9.57 -14.87 -3.59
C ILE A 230 9.56 -14.82 -5.12
N ASN A 231 8.39 -14.49 -5.69
CA ASN A 231 8.18 -14.44 -7.13
C ASN A 231 7.57 -13.11 -7.59
N TYR A 232 7.07 -12.28 -6.66
CA TYR A 232 6.49 -10.98 -6.97
C TYR A 232 6.82 -9.94 -5.91
N ILE A 233 7.36 -8.80 -6.34
CA ILE A 233 7.63 -7.63 -5.50
C ILE A 233 6.99 -6.41 -6.15
N ASP A 234 6.02 -5.79 -5.47
CA ASP A 234 5.42 -4.52 -5.87
C ASP A 234 6.15 -3.35 -5.20
N LEU A 235 6.81 -2.52 -6.01
CA LEU A 235 7.43 -1.25 -5.61
C LEU A 235 6.81 -0.06 -6.35
N GLN A 236 5.61 -0.21 -6.92
CA GLN A 236 4.94 0.87 -7.66
C GLN A 236 4.69 2.10 -6.78
N ARG A 237 4.64 3.29 -7.40
CA ARG A 237 4.29 4.54 -6.71
C ARG A 237 5.12 4.81 -5.44
N ASN A 238 6.41 4.51 -5.51
CA ASN A 238 7.38 4.87 -4.48
C ASN A 238 8.18 6.12 -4.90
N GLY A 239 9.28 6.40 -4.20
CA GLY A 239 10.22 7.48 -4.50
C GLY A 239 11.47 7.01 -5.26
N ILE A 240 11.40 5.93 -6.03
CA ILE A 240 12.57 5.34 -6.70
C ILE A 240 12.93 6.18 -7.93
N ASN A 241 14.03 6.92 -7.84
CA ASN A 241 14.59 7.66 -8.97
C ASN A 241 15.37 6.71 -9.90
N GLU A 242 16.10 5.78 -9.31
CA GLU A 242 16.83 4.69 -9.95
C GLU A 242 17.06 3.58 -8.91
N LEU A 243 17.24 2.33 -9.35
CA LEU A 243 17.73 1.28 -8.45
C LEU A 243 19.25 1.38 -8.29
N SER A 244 19.74 1.19 -7.07
CA SER A 244 21.17 1.15 -6.81
C SER A 244 21.84 -0.05 -7.48
N VAL A 245 23.18 0.00 -7.61
CA VAL A 245 23.96 -1.12 -8.14
C VAL A 245 23.80 -2.35 -7.24
N GLU A 246 23.75 -2.15 -5.94
CA GLU A 246 23.55 -3.17 -4.94
C GLU A 246 22.17 -3.83 -5.07
N ALA A 247 21.11 -3.04 -5.27
CA ALA A 247 19.76 -3.53 -5.51
C ALA A 247 19.68 -4.35 -6.82
N MET A 248 20.18 -3.80 -7.93
CA MET A 248 20.19 -4.48 -9.23
C MET A 248 20.96 -5.81 -9.17
N ASN A 249 22.15 -5.83 -8.56
CA ASN A 249 22.92 -7.06 -8.38
C ASN A 249 22.16 -8.08 -7.53
N ARG A 250 21.51 -7.64 -6.44
CA ARG A 250 20.72 -8.52 -5.58
C ARG A 250 19.57 -9.19 -6.32
N ILE A 251 18.84 -8.41 -7.13
CA ILE A 251 17.73 -8.90 -7.96
C ILE A 251 18.29 -9.91 -8.99
N ASP A 252 19.34 -9.55 -9.73
CA ASP A 252 19.93 -10.43 -10.74
C ASP A 252 20.47 -11.74 -10.14
N GLU A 253 21.15 -11.69 -8.98
CA GLU A 253 21.64 -12.89 -8.29
C GLU A 253 20.50 -13.80 -7.82
N PHE A 254 19.39 -13.22 -7.36
CA PHE A 254 18.20 -14.00 -7.00
C PHE A 254 17.58 -14.65 -8.24
N SER A 255 17.45 -13.89 -9.33
CA SER A 255 16.83 -14.36 -10.57
C SER A 255 17.61 -15.45 -11.32
N LYS A 256 18.87 -15.70 -10.95
CA LYS A 256 19.61 -16.89 -11.41
C LYS A 256 19.02 -18.20 -10.87
N LYS A 257 18.34 -18.16 -9.72
CA LYS A 257 17.82 -19.34 -9.01
C LYS A 257 16.30 -19.50 -9.18
N SER A 258 15.56 -18.40 -9.10
CA SER A 258 14.10 -18.39 -9.09
C SER A 258 13.56 -17.31 -10.02
N GLN A 259 12.38 -17.51 -10.60
CA GLN A 259 11.72 -16.47 -11.38
C GLN A 259 11.22 -15.36 -10.45
N LEU A 260 11.50 -14.11 -10.79
CA LEU A 260 11.08 -12.94 -10.02
C LEU A 260 10.48 -11.90 -10.94
N THR A 261 9.29 -11.43 -10.58
CA THR A 261 8.64 -10.28 -11.18
C THR A 261 8.77 -9.07 -10.26
N VAL A 262 9.30 -7.98 -10.78
CA VAL A 262 9.40 -6.70 -10.05
C VAL A 262 8.56 -5.66 -10.76
N GLU A 263 7.73 -4.96 -10.00
CA GLU A 263 6.90 -3.86 -10.48
C GLU A 263 7.44 -2.52 -9.96
N LEU A 264 7.76 -1.59 -10.86
CA LEU A 264 8.33 -0.27 -10.55
C LEU A 264 7.51 0.88 -11.16
N GLN A 265 6.31 0.62 -11.67
CA GLN A 265 5.45 1.61 -12.29
C GLN A 265 5.24 2.85 -11.41
N LYS A 266 5.09 4.00 -12.08
CA LYS A 266 4.75 5.27 -11.43
C LYS A 266 5.75 5.73 -10.36
N ASN A 267 7.00 5.29 -10.45
CA ASN A 267 8.11 5.87 -9.70
C ASN A 267 8.68 7.10 -10.44
N PRO A 268 9.23 8.10 -9.71
CA PRO A 268 9.74 9.35 -10.29
C PRO A 268 11.13 9.18 -10.92
N PHE A 269 11.25 8.32 -11.93
CA PHE A 269 12.56 7.97 -12.47
C PHE A 269 13.36 9.17 -12.98
N MET A 270 14.61 9.27 -12.55
CA MET A 270 15.55 10.28 -13.00
C MET A 270 16.28 9.79 -14.25
N CYS A 271 16.38 10.64 -15.27
CA CYS A 271 17.08 10.34 -16.53
C CYS A 271 18.22 11.32 -16.76
N ASP A 272 19.29 11.16 -16.00
CA ASP A 272 20.51 11.95 -16.06
C ASP A 272 21.75 11.04 -16.07
N CYS A 273 22.95 11.59 -15.89
CA CYS A 273 24.16 10.78 -15.96
C CYS A 273 24.28 9.70 -14.86
N TYR A 274 23.57 9.85 -13.73
CA TYR A 274 23.66 8.92 -12.60
C TYR A 274 22.82 7.66 -12.86
N SER A 275 21.68 7.80 -13.53
CA SER A 275 20.79 6.66 -13.85
C SER A 275 21.20 5.84 -15.06
N GLN A 276 22.33 6.14 -15.71
CA GLN A 276 22.82 5.40 -16.88
C GLN A 276 22.94 3.88 -16.63
N ARG A 277 23.42 3.49 -15.43
CA ARG A 277 23.57 2.07 -15.08
C ARG A 277 22.22 1.39 -14.93
N PHE A 278 21.28 2.05 -14.26
CA PHE A 278 19.92 1.56 -14.09
C PHE A 278 19.20 1.40 -15.42
N ILE A 279 19.26 2.41 -16.30
CA ILE A 279 18.66 2.34 -17.64
C ILE A 279 19.28 1.21 -18.47
N ARG A 280 20.61 1.03 -18.39
CA ARG A 280 21.27 -0.10 -19.05
C ARG A 280 20.83 -1.45 -18.48
N TRP A 281 20.66 -1.55 -17.18
CA TRP A 281 20.18 -2.77 -16.53
C TRP A 281 18.75 -3.11 -16.96
N LEU A 282 17.83 -2.13 -16.94
CA LEU A 282 16.44 -2.31 -17.41
C LEU A 282 16.34 -2.92 -18.80
N LYS A 283 17.26 -2.56 -19.70
CA LYS A 283 17.28 -3.04 -21.09
C LYS A 283 17.85 -4.45 -21.26
N ASN A 284 18.68 -4.90 -20.33
CA ASN A 284 19.50 -6.11 -20.49
C ASN A 284 19.24 -7.18 -19.43
N THR A 285 18.50 -6.86 -18.36
CA THR A 285 18.19 -7.82 -17.31
C THR A 285 17.26 -8.92 -17.84
N ASN A 286 17.40 -10.12 -17.30
CA ASN A 286 16.50 -11.25 -17.54
C ASN A 286 15.35 -11.32 -16.51
N VAL A 287 15.31 -10.36 -15.58
CA VAL A 287 14.25 -10.24 -14.58
C VAL A 287 12.97 -9.79 -15.28
N THR A 288 11.82 -10.34 -14.88
CA THR A 288 10.53 -9.89 -15.41
C THR A 288 10.18 -8.56 -14.77
N LEU A 289 10.29 -7.48 -15.54
CA LEU A 289 9.85 -6.15 -15.12
C LEU A 289 8.43 -5.93 -15.63
N ARG A 290 7.48 -5.88 -14.71
CA ARG A 290 6.06 -5.77 -15.07
C ARG A 290 5.78 -4.39 -15.67
N ASP A 291 5.09 -4.40 -16.81
CA ASP A 291 4.69 -3.19 -17.55
C ASP A 291 5.83 -2.18 -17.77
N ALA A 292 7.06 -2.70 -18.01
CA ALA A 292 8.28 -1.89 -18.16
C ALA A 292 8.23 -0.90 -19.33
N ASP A 293 7.40 -1.19 -20.33
CA ASP A 293 7.13 -0.31 -21.45
C ASP A 293 6.36 0.95 -21.03
N GLU A 294 5.79 1.01 -19.83
CA GLU A 294 5.14 2.18 -19.23
C GLU A 294 6.09 3.04 -18.36
N TYR A 295 7.33 2.61 -18.11
CA TYR A 295 8.27 3.39 -17.29
C TYR A 295 8.71 4.66 -18.03
N ARG A 296 8.51 5.84 -17.43
CA ARG A 296 8.81 7.15 -18.04
C ARG A 296 9.75 7.96 -17.15
N CYS A 297 10.64 8.74 -17.76
CA CYS A 297 11.46 9.71 -17.03
C CYS A 297 10.56 10.79 -16.42
N ALA A 298 10.58 10.93 -15.10
CA ALA A 298 9.88 12.03 -14.42
C ALA A 298 10.66 13.34 -14.53
N ASP A 299 11.99 13.26 -14.43
CA ASP A 299 12.91 14.37 -14.70
C ASP A 299 14.18 13.85 -15.39
N GLY A 300 15.02 14.74 -15.91
CA GLY A 300 16.27 14.34 -16.56
C GLY A 300 17.01 15.43 -17.31
N ILE A 301 18.27 15.12 -17.65
CA ILE A 301 19.16 16.01 -18.38
C ILE A 301 19.73 15.27 -19.60
N PRO A 302 19.46 15.74 -20.83
CA PRO A 302 18.76 16.99 -21.17
C PRO A 302 17.25 16.93 -20.92
N ARG A 303 16.59 18.08 -20.67
CA ARG A 303 15.13 18.18 -20.42
C ARG A 303 14.24 17.51 -21.48
N SER A 304 14.78 17.25 -22.68
CA SER A 304 14.10 16.47 -23.71
C SER A 304 13.91 14.98 -23.38
N THR A 305 14.48 14.48 -22.28
CA THR A 305 14.27 13.09 -21.81
C THR A 305 13.02 12.97 -20.95
N ILE A 306 12.53 14.07 -20.37
CA ILE A 306 11.33 14.09 -19.53
C ILE A 306 10.13 13.54 -20.30
N GLY A 307 9.41 12.60 -19.67
CA GLY A 307 8.25 11.92 -20.23
C GLY A 307 8.57 10.87 -21.30
N LYS A 308 9.84 10.61 -21.62
CA LYS A 308 10.21 9.51 -22.54
C LYS A 308 10.29 8.18 -21.82
N SER A 309 10.05 7.10 -22.56
CA SER A 309 10.21 5.73 -22.06
C SER A 309 11.68 5.44 -21.72
N LEU A 310 11.93 4.87 -20.53
CA LEU A 310 13.29 4.50 -20.09
C LEU A 310 13.96 3.52 -21.08
N LEU A 311 13.18 2.62 -21.69
CA LEU A 311 13.69 1.65 -22.68
C LEU A 311 14.17 2.32 -23.98
N THR A 312 13.72 3.54 -24.27
CA THR A 312 14.09 4.30 -25.48
C THR A 312 15.22 5.30 -25.27
N ILE A 313 15.61 5.56 -24.03
CA ILE A 313 16.65 6.54 -23.70
C ILE A 313 18.02 6.05 -24.17
N GLU A 314 18.75 6.86 -24.92
CA GLU A 314 20.16 6.60 -25.21
C GLU A 314 21.02 7.01 -24.00
N GLU A 315 21.45 6.04 -23.19
CA GLU A 315 22.11 6.30 -21.90
C GLU A 315 23.39 7.14 -22.02
N ASN A 316 24.14 7.00 -23.13
CA ASN A 316 25.36 7.76 -23.40
C ASN A 316 25.12 9.25 -23.70
N LYS A 317 23.88 9.66 -23.97
CA LYS A 317 23.49 11.07 -24.21
C LYS A 317 23.04 11.79 -22.93
N LEU A 318 22.90 11.07 -21.82
CA LEU A 318 22.52 11.64 -20.53
C LEU A 318 23.66 12.48 -19.94
N LYS A 319 23.32 13.59 -19.29
CA LYS A 319 24.30 14.54 -18.73
C LYS A 319 24.06 14.75 -17.25
N CYS A 320 25.09 15.17 -16.52
CA CYS A 320 24.96 15.53 -15.10
C CYS A 320 24.44 16.96 -14.95
N PRO A 321 23.75 17.28 -13.84
CA PRO A 321 23.58 18.65 -13.42
C PRO A 321 24.95 19.33 -13.34
N LEU A 322 25.09 20.54 -13.88
CA LEU A 322 26.28 21.35 -13.64
C LEU A 322 26.31 21.67 -12.15
N GLU A 323 27.36 21.25 -11.44
CA GLU A 323 27.56 21.67 -10.05
C GLU A 323 27.54 23.19 -10.02
N VAL A 324 26.55 23.77 -9.34
CA VAL A 324 26.53 25.21 -9.09
C VAL A 324 27.60 25.46 -8.05
N GLY A 325 28.82 25.72 -8.52
CA GLY A 325 29.86 26.35 -7.74
C GLY A 325 29.28 27.64 -7.16
N THR A 326 29.16 27.69 -5.84
CA THR A 326 29.01 28.95 -5.14
C THR A 326 30.26 29.80 -5.44
N HIS A 327 30.04 31.09 -5.69
CA HIS A 327 31.02 32.13 -6.10
C HIS A 327 31.30 32.25 -7.61
N SER A 328 30.65 33.20 -8.28
CA SER A 328 31.15 34.58 -8.31
C SER A 328 30.22 35.46 -9.15
N ARG A 329 29.64 36.46 -8.49
CA ARG A 329 29.02 37.62 -9.13
C ARG A 329 30.14 38.45 -9.76
N SER A 330 30.21 38.53 -11.08
CA SER A 330 30.85 39.66 -11.75
C SER A 330 30.37 39.75 -13.19
N GLY A 331 30.09 40.97 -13.64
CA GLY A 331 29.75 41.27 -15.04
C GLY A 331 28.49 42.12 -15.19
N ARG A 332 28.57 43.37 -14.76
CA ARG A 332 27.60 44.43 -15.04
C ARG A 332 28.23 45.35 -16.08
N GLU A 333 27.62 45.48 -17.25
CA GLU A 333 27.84 46.50 -18.29
C GLU A 333 26.91 46.13 -19.46
N GLY A 334 26.16 46.98 -20.14
CA GLY A 334 25.85 48.40 -20.05
C GLY A 334 24.63 48.62 -20.95
N VAL A 335 23.68 49.43 -20.51
CA VAL A 335 22.47 49.79 -21.28
C VAL A 335 22.77 51.05 -22.07
N THR A 336 22.58 51.01 -23.39
CA THR A 336 22.45 52.20 -24.24
C THR A 336 21.02 52.31 -24.73
N THR A 337 20.38 53.43 -24.38
CA THR A 337 19.07 53.87 -24.86
C THR A 337 19.22 54.67 -26.14
N GLU A 338 18.38 54.41 -27.14
CA GLU A 338 18.01 55.41 -28.16
C GLU A 338 16.49 55.40 -28.40
N HIS A 339 15.93 56.60 -28.40
CA HIS A 339 14.57 56.95 -28.82
C HIS A 339 14.58 57.40 -30.27
N VAL A 340 13.55 57.02 -31.04
CA VAL A 340 13.09 57.74 -32.23
C VAL A 340 11.56 57.79 -32.19
N GLU A 341 11.01 59.00 -32.30
CA GLU A 341 9.57 59.29 -32.33
C GLU A 341 9.01 59.43 -33.76
N GLY A 342 7.71 59.15 -33.88
CA GLY A 342 6.78 59.65 -34.92
C GLY A 342 6.09 58.54 -35.73
N TYR A 343 4.77 58.47 -35.96
CA TYR A 343 3.56 59.10 -35.40
C TYR A 343 2.40 58.08 -35.49
N SER A 344 1.45 58.21 -34.54
CA SER A 344 0.06 57.72 -34.45
C SER A 344 -0.43 56.53 -35.32
N ALA A 345 -0.36 55.33 -34.74
CA ALA A 345 -1.21 54.16 -35.01
C ALA A 345 -2.16 53.88 -33.81
N SER A 346 -2.61 54.93 -33.11
CA SER A 346 -3.13 54.86 -31.74
C SER A 346 -4.56 54.33 -31.59
N THR A 347 -5.31 54.12 -32.67
CA THR A 347 -6.67 53.57 -32.60
C THR A 347 -6.79 52.12 -33.09
N ILE A 348 -5.88 51.67 -33.97
CA ILE A 348 -5.84 50.26 -34.43
C ILE A 348 -4.94 49.44 -33.51
N GLY A 349 -3.80 50.00 -33.09
CA GLY A 349 -2.88 49.34 -32.16
C GLY A 349 -3.48 49.11 -30.78
N THR A 350 -4.28 50.04 -30.25
CA THR A 350 -4.94 49.90 -28.95
C THR A 350 -6.01 48.81 -28.95
N LEU A 351 -6.77 48.68 -30.03
CA LEU A 351 -7.77 47.61 -30.17
C LEU A 351 -7.10 46.24 -30.35
N SER A 352 -6.04 46.13 -31.17
CA SER A 352 -5.28 44.88 -31.31
C SER A 352 -4.55 44.49 -30.03
N PHE A 353 -4.02 45.45 -29.28
CA PHE A 353 -3.36 45.20 -27.99
C PHE A 353 -4.38 44.80 -26.92
N LEU A 354 -5.56 45.43 -26.87
CA LEU A 354 -6.64 45.03 -25.98
C LEU A 354 -7.16 43.62 -26.30
N LEU A 355 -7.32 43.27 -27.58
CA LEU A 355 -7.80 41.95 -27.97
C LEU A 355 -6.76 40.86 -27.69
N ALA A 356 -5.48 41.14 -27.95
CA ALA A 356 -4.38 40.24 -27.60
C ALA A 356 -4.23 40.11 -26.07
N PHE A 357 -4.38 41.19 -25.32
CA PHE A 357 -4.32 41.20 -23.87
C PHE A 357 -5.49 40.43 -23.26
N VAL A 358 -6.72 40.66 -23.72
CA VAL A 358 -7.90 39.91 -23.26
C VAL A 358 -7.77 38.43 -23.63
N SER A 359 -7.28 38.11 -24.83
CA SER A 359 -7.05 36.71 -25.21
C SER A 359 -5.94 36.06 -24.37
N ALA A 360 -4.86 36.78 -24.07
CA ALA A 360 -3.79 36.29 -23.20
C ALA A 360 -4.26 36.11 -21.75
N VAL A 361 -5.12 37.01 -21.25
CA VAL A 361 -5.75 36.90 -19.93
C VAL A 361 -6.73 35.73 -19.90
N LEU A 362 -7.55 35.52 -20.93
CA LEU A 362 -8.47 34.38 -21.01
C LEU A 362 -7.72 33.05 -21.14
N LEU A 363 -6.62 33.01 -21.91
CA LEU A 363 -5.73 31.85 -21.96
C LEU A 363 -5.00 31.64 -20.64
N ALA A 364 -4.58 32.70 -19.94
CA ALA A 364 -3.98 32.60 -18.63
C ALA A 364 -4.98 32.15 -17.57
N VAL A 365 -6.24 32.61 -17.62
CA VAL A 365 -7.34 32.19 -16.75
C VAL A 365 -7.75 30.74 -17.06
N GLY A 366 -7.85 30.37 -18.33
CA GLY A 366 -8.11 28.99 -18.76
C GLY A 366 -6.97 28.04 -18.38
N PHE A 367 -5.72 28.47 -18.54
CA PHE A 367 -4.55 27.74 -18.08
C PHE A 367 -4.51 27.67 -16.56
N TRP A 368 -4.80 28.77 -15.85
CA TRP A 368 -4.84 28.81 -14.39
C TRP A 368 -5.97 27.94 -13.83
N HIS A 369 -7.14 27.91 -14.47
CA HIS A 369 -8.23 26.99 -14.12
C HIS A 369 -7.86 25.55 -14.42
N ARG A 370 -7.25 25.24 -15.58
CA ARG A 370 -6.77 23.88 -15.90
C ARG A 370 -5.70 23.42 -14.92
N ASN A 371 -4.74 24.28 -14.58
CA ASN A 371 -3.67 23.97 -13.64
C ASN A 371 -4.16 23.90 -12.19
N ARG A 372 -5.15 24.72 -11.80
CA ARG A 372 -5.77 24.65 -10.47
C ARG A 372 -6.69 23.46 -10.33
N ILE A 373 -7.45 23.10 -11.37
CA ILE A 373 -8.24 21.86 -11.40
C ILE A 373 -7.29 20.66 -11.37
N SER A 374 -6.24 20.62 -12.19
CA SER A 374 -5.23 19.54 -12.10
C SER A 374 -4.56 19.50 -10.72
N LYS A 375 -4.10 20.63 -10.17
CA LYS A 375 -3.45 20.64 -8.85
C LYS A 375 -4.38 20.43 -7.66
N THR A 376 -5.70 20.60 -7.81
CA THR A 376 -6.67 20.41 -6.71
C THR A 376 -7.41 19.08 -6.83
N VAL A 377 -7.79 18.70 -8.05
CA VAL A 377 -8.64 17.54 -8.35
C VAL A 377 -7.81 16.30 -8.59
N THR A 378 -6.65 16.38 -9.27
CA THR A 378 -5.78 15.22 -9.49
C THR A 378 -5.24 14.63 -8.19
N PRO A 379 -4.69 15.39 -7.22
CA PRO A 379 -4.24 14.78 -5.97
C PRO A 379 -5.39 14.22 -5.12
N TYR A 380 -6.60 14.81 -5.19
CA TYR A 380 -7.78 14.27 -4.49
C TYR A 380 -8.29 12.99 -5.15
N TRP A 381 -8.37 12.96 -6.49
CA TRP A 381 -8.71 11.74 -7.24
C TRP A 381 -7.66 10.66 -7.06
N ASP A 382 -6.37 10.99 -7.12
CA ASP A 382 -5.28 10.06 -6.86
C ASP A 382 -5.31 9.57 -5.41
N HIS A 383 -5.69 10.40 -4.44
CA HIS A 383 -5.84 9.97 -3.05
C HIS A 383 -7.05 9.04 -2.86
N VAL A 384 -8.16 9.31 -3.55
CA VAL A 384 -9.36 8.46 -3.52
C VAL A 384 -9.11 7.13 -4.26
N THR A 385 -8.48 7.14 -5.44
CA THR A 385 -8.11 5.92 -6.15
C THR A 385 -7.05 5.12 -5.41
N ARG A 386 -6.10 5.79 -4.71
CA ARG A 386 -5.16 5.14 -3.78
C ARG A 386 -5.88 4.38 -2.67
N LYS A 387 -6.84 5.00 -1.98
CA LYS A 387 -7.61 4.29 -0.93
C LYS A 387 -8.48 3.16 -1.47
N VAL A 388 -9.06 3.32 -2.67
CA VAL A 388 -9.97 2.33 -3.27
C VAL A 388 -9.24 1.13 -3.89
N GLY A 389 -8.02 1.32 -4.40
CA GLY A 389 -7.22 0.26 -5.03
C GLY A 389 -6.84 -0.89 -4.10
N TYR A 390 -6.82 -0.63 -2.79
CA TYR A 390 -6.41 -1.58 -1.74
C TYR A 390 -7.51 -1.83 -0.68
N SER A 391 -8.73 -1.35 -0.93
CA SER A 391 -9.84 -1.51 0.01
C SER A 391 -10.61 -2.80 -0.25
N GLY A 392 -10.32 -3.82 0.56
CA GLY A 392 -11.24 -4.91 0.91
C GLY A 392 -11.23 -6.13 -0.02
N LEU A 393 -11.57 -7.27 0.58
CA LEU A 393 -11.62 -8.64 0.06
C LEU A 393 -12.21 -8.82 -1.35
N ALA A 394 -13.06 -7.89 -1.81
CA ALA A 394 -13.71 -7.95 -3.12
C ALA A 394 -12.83 -7.44 -4.29
N ASN A 395 -11.84 -6.57 -4.02
CA ASN A 395 -11.03 -5.95 -5.07
C ASN A 395 -9.73 -6.72 -5.38
N GLU A 396 -9.21 -7.54 -4.46
CA GLU A 396 -7.86 -8.12 -4.61
C GLU A 396 -7.82 -9.51 -5.26
N GLU A 397 -8.93 -10.24 -5.32
CA GLU A 397 -9.01 -11.41 -6.22
C GLU A 397 -9.05 -11.00 -7.70
N LEU A 398 -9.41 -9.75 -7.99
CA LEU A 398 -9.48 -9.19 -9.34
C LEU A 398 -8.11 -9.15 -10.02
N ALA A 399 -7.04 -8.91 -9.25
CA ALA A 399 -5.68 -8.81 -9.78
C ALA A 399 -5.07 -10.19 -10.13
N LYS A 400 -5.66 -11.30 -9.66
CA LYS A 400 -5.10 -12.65 -9.82
C LYS A 400 -5.49 -13.34 -11.14
N VAL A 401 -6.49 -12.85 -11.88
CA VAL A 401 -7.00 -13.55 -13.08
C VAL A 401 -6.47 -12.97 -14.40
N VAL A 402 -5.78 -11.82 -14.39
CA VAL A 402 -5.32 -11.14 -15.62
C VAL A 402 -3.85 -11.42 -15.98
N ALA A 403 -3.11 -12.17 -15.16
CA ALA A 403 -1.73 -12.54 -15.47
C ALA A 403 -1.56 -14.07 -15.41
N VAL A 404 -1.88 -14.75 -16.51
CA VAL A 404 -1.32 -16.06 -16.89
C VAL A 404 -0.28 -15.81 -17.96
#